data_AF-A0A4Q5U037-F1
#
_entry.id   AF-A0A4Q5U037-F1
#
_cell.length_a   1.000
_cell.length_b   1.000
_cell.length_c   1.000
_cell.angle_alpha   90.00
_cell.angle_beta   90.00
_cell.angle_gamma   90.00
#
_symmetry.space_group_name_H-M   'P 1'
#
loop_
_entity.id
_entity.type
_entity.pdbx_description
1 polymer ?
#
loop_
_entity_poly.entity_id
_entity_poly.type
_entity_poly.pdbx_seq_one_letter_code
_entity_poly.pdbx_strand_id
1 'polypeptide(L)'
;MKKKSTHKAGFALLVLSLSVTILSCGPHKNVTGVGGETDLSTRAPYIVTGTVGEVTNGKDGYMADLKSDDGIMYSMTVSVIRMQEKYVRFNTGDKLTVSGDTVHLGERINVLARTITKIN
;
A
#
# COMPACT_ATOMS: atom_id res chain seq x y z
N MET A 1 -24.88 31.60 -45.48
CA MET A 1 -25.88 32.30 -44.62
C MET A 1 -26.45 31.31 -43.61
N LYS A 2 -26.73 31.80 -42.40
CA LYS A 2 -27.15 31.09 -41.19
C LYS A 2 -28.40 30.21 -41.39
N LYS A 3 -28.45 29.06 -40.70
CA LYS A 3 -29.61 28.71 -39.84
C LYS A 3 -29.22 27.70 -38.76
N LYS A 4 -29.08 28.21 -37.54
CA LYS A 4 -29.08 27.44 -36.29
C LYS A 4 -30.53 27.00 -36.05
N SER A 5 -30.75 25.72 -35.73
CA SER A 5 -32.02 25.25 -35.21
C SER A 5 -31.81 24.68 -33.81
N THR A 6 -32.49 25.32 -32.87
CA THR A 6 -32.51 25.10 -31.43
C THR A 6 -33.54 24.05 -31.08
N HIS A 7 -33.18 23.03 -30.29
CA HIS A 7 -34.13 22.28 -29.48
C HIS A 7 -33.97 22.69 -28.02
N LYS A 8 -35.08 23.17 -27.44
CA LYS A 8 -35.27 23.52 -26.03
C LYS A 8 -35.92 22.34 -25.30
N ALA A 9 -35.75 22.36 -23.97
CA ALA A 9 -36.47 21.62 -22.94
C ALA A 9 -36.10 20.13 -22.84
N GLY A 10 -35.86 19.56 -21.67
CA GLY A 10 -36.01 20.03 -20.31
C GLY A 10 -36.09 18.77 -19.45
N PHE A 11 -35.14 18.58 -18.53
CA PHE A 11 -35.27 17.55 -17.50
C PHE A 11 -34.52 18.01 -16.26
N ALA A 12 -35.25 18.74 -15.43
CA ALA A 12 -34.88 19.04 -14.06
C ALA A 12 -35.51 17.96 -13.17
N LEU A 13 -34.67 17.21 -12.44
CA LEU A 13 -34.98 16.52 -11.18
C LEU A 13 -33.62 16.07 -10.63
N LEU A 14 -32.95 16.81 -9.73
CA LEU A 14 -33.19 16.93 -8.29
C LEU A 14 -33.31 15.56 -7.59
N VAL A 15 -32.17 15.02 -7.17
CA VAL A 15 -32.06 14.32 -5.87
C VAL A 15 -30.76 14.77 -5.21
N LEU A 16 -30.93 15.71 -4.28
CA LEU A 16 -29.99 16.05 -3.24
C LEU A 16 -30.02 14.90 -2.22
N SER A 17 -28.96 14.12 -2.08
CA SER A 17 -28.77 13.28 -0.89
C SER A 17 -27.44 13.62 -0.25
N LEU A 18 -27.50 14.70 0.54
CA LEU A 18 -26.50 15.10 1.51
C LEU A 18 -26.66 14.18 2.73
N SER A 19 -25.89 13.12 2.83
CA SER A 19 -25.72 12.36 4.08
C SER A 19 -24.37 12.67 4.67
N VAL A 20 -24.33 13.77 5.44
CA VAL A 20 -23.28 14.06 6.42
C VAL A 20 -23.61 13.26 7.67
N THR A 21 -22.83 12.22 7.97
CA THR A 21 -22.79 11.60 9.30
C THR A 21 -21.40 11.82 9.88
N ILE A 22 -21.31 12.82 10.75
CA ILE A 22 -20.14 13.20 11.53
C ILE A 22 -19.97 12.25 12.73
N LEU A 23 -18.71 11.85 12.93
CA LEU A 23 -17.97 11.58 14.18
C LEU A 23 -18.73 10.95 15.38
N SER A 24 -18.40 9.71 15.75
CA SER A 24 -17.27 9.34 16.64
C SER A 24 -17.62 9.41 18.13
N CYS A 25 -17.63 8.25 18.79
CA CYS A 25 -17.25 8.11 20.20
C CYS A 25 -16.61 6.72 20.38
N GLY A 26 -15.28 6.68 20.40
CA GLY A 26 -14.51 5.52 20.88
C GLY A 26 -14.27 5.60 22.39
N PRO A 27 -14.00 4.47 23.07
CA PRO A 27 -13.63 4.48 24.48
C PRO A 27 -12.22 5.08 24.68
N HIS A 28 -12.15 6.10 25.53
CA HIS A 28 -10.91 6.65 26.08
C HIS A 28 -10.13 5.56 26.81
N LYS A 29 -8.91 5.27 26.35
CA LYS A 29 -7.87 4.64 27.16
C LYS A 29 -6.72 5.62 27.34
N ASN A 30 -6.50 5.97 28.60
CA ASN A 30 -5.49 6.89 29.10
C ASN A 30 -4.10 6.43 28.61
N VAL A 31 -3.35 7.33 27.97
CA VAL A 31 -1.93 7.12 27.68
C VAL A 31 -1.15 7.75 28.83
N THR A 32 -0.66 6.91 29.71
CA THR A 32 0.48 7.23 30.57
C THR A 32 1.66 6.47 29.99
N GLY A 33 2.70 7.20 29.61
CA GLY A 33 3.84 6.67 28.86
C GLY A 33 4.66 5.64 29.63
N VAL A 34 5.50 4.94 28.87
CA VAL A 34 6.93 4.67 29.09
C VAL A 34 7.38 3.93 27.82
N GLY A 35 8.55 4.32 27.29
CA GLY A 35 9.14 3.67 26.12
C GLY A 35 9.24 2.16 26.35
N GLY A 36 8.56 1.41 25.50
CA GLY A 36 8.65 -0.04 25.44
C GLY A 36 8.96 -0.41 24.01
N GLU A 37 10.11 -1.02 23.80
CA GLU A 37 10.42 -1.78 22.60
C GLU A 37 9.23 -2.71 22.32
N THR A 38 8.47 -2.41 21.28
CA THR A 38 7.38 -3.28 20.86
C THR A 38 7.99 -4.57 20.39
N ASP A 39 7.84 -5.62 21.20
CA ASP A 39 8.12 -6.99 20.84
C ASP A 39 7.46 -7.33 19.49
N LEU A 40 8.30 -7.36 18.44
CA LEU A 40 7.92 -7.66 17.06
C LEU A 40 7.55 -9.14 16.86
N SER A 41 7.48 -9.94 17.93
CA SER A 41 7.19 -11.37 17.88
C SER A 41 5.68 -11.70 17.84
N THR A 42 4.79 -10.80 18.26
CA THR A 42 3.35 -11.12 18.42
C THR A 42 2.43 -10.55 17.33
N ARG A 43 2.94 -9.74 16.37
CA ARG A 43 2.11 -9.19 15.29
C ARG A 43 2.22 -10.03 14.02
N ALA A 44 1.08 -10.41 13.44
CA ALA A 44 1.03 -11.05 12.13
C ALA A 44 1.74 -10.17 11.07
N PRO A 45 2.52 -10.77 10.15
CA PRO A 45 3.23 -10.00 9.14
C PRO A 45 2.24 -9.29 8.20
N TYR A 46 2.62 -8.12 7.70
CA TYR A 46 1.89 -7.47 6.63
C TYR A 46 2.14 -8.24 5.33
N ILE A 47 1.09 -8.47 4.54
CA ILE A 47 1.16 -9.26 3.31
C ILE A 47 0.64 -8.41 2.15
N VAL A 48 1.43 -8.33 1.07
CA VAL A 48 1.07 -7.64 -0.18
C VAL A 48 1.30 -8.57 -1.35
N THR A 49 0.38 -8.58 -2.30
CA THR A 49 0.57 -9.21 -3.61
C THR A 49 0.57 -8.14 -4.69
N GLY A 50 1.53 -8.21 -5.60
CA GLY A 50 1.65 -7.23 -6.67
C GLY A 50 2.73 -7.57 -7.70
N THR A 51 2.88 -6.67 -8.66
CA THR A 51 3.91 -6.74 -9.71
C THR A 51 5.08 -5.83 -9.38
N VAL A 52 6.30 -6.37 -9.51
CA VAL A 52 7.55 -5.64 -9.28
C VAL A 52 7.71 -4.55 -10.33
N GLY A 53 7.92 -3.31 -9.88
CA GLY A 53 8.22 -2.14 -10.68
C GLY A 53 9.72 -1.89 -10.78
N GLU A 54 10.10 -0.62 -10.59
CA GLU A 54 11.51 -0.20 -10.59
C GLU A 54 12.29 -0.91 -9.48
N VAL A 55 13.54 -1.27 -9.76
CA VAL A 55 14.46 -1.92 -8.81
C VAL A 55 15.68 -1.03 -8.59
N THR A 56 15.91 -0.62 -7.36
CA THR A 56 17.10 0.16 -6.95
C THR A 56 18.04 -0.71 -6.13
N ASN A 57 19.24 -0.95 -6.66
CA ASN A 57 20.25 -1.77 -5.98
C ASN A 57 20.89 -1.02 -4.81
N GLY A 58 20.99 -1.69 -3.66
CA GLY A 58 21.78 -1.25 -2.52
C GLY A 58 23.00 -2.16 -2.31
N LYS A 59 23.78 -1.86 -1.26
CA LYS A 59 24.95 -2.67 -0.88
C LYS A 59 24.54 -4.07 -0.38
N ASP A 60 23.58 -4.11 0.55
CA ASP A 60 23.20 -5.32 1.29
C ASP A 60 21.79 -5.81 0.92
N GLY A 61 21.39 -5.56 -0.32
CA GLY A 61 20.04 -5.86 -0.82
C GLY A 61 19.60 -4.92 -1.93
N TYR A 62 18.28 -4.83 -2.13
CA TYR A 62 17.68 -3.89 -3.05
C TYR A 62 16.34 -3.39 -2.53
N MET A 63 15.92 -2.24 -3.05
CA MET A 63 14.56 -1.76 -2.95
C MET A 63 13.86 -1.98 -4.28
N ALA A 64 12.55 -2.20 -4.23
CA ALA A 64 11.74 -2.22 -5.43
C ALA A 64 10.35 -1.66 -5.17
N ASP A 65 9.76 -1.10 -6.22
CA ASP A 65 8.34 -0.79 -6.20
C ASP A 65 7.53 -2.06 -6.37
N LEU A 66 6.37 -2.11 -5.71
CA LEU A 66 5.42 -3.20 -5.82
C LEU A 66 4.03 -2.60 -6.03
N LYS A 67 3.47 -2.79 -7.23
CA LYS A 67 2.11 -2.34 -7.56
C LYS A 67 1.13 -3.48 -7.29
N SER A 68 0.23 -3.30 -6.34
CA SER A 68 -0.81 -4.29 -6.04
C SER A 68 -1.91 -4.31 -7.09
N ASP A 69 -2.73 -5.36 -7.06
CA ASP A 69 -3.83 -5.57 -8.02
C ASP A 69 -4.92 -4.48 -7.94
N ASP A 70 -5.07 -3.80 -6.78
CA ASP A 70 -5.94 -2.64 -6.58
C ASP A 70 -5.29 -1.30 -6.99
N GLY A 71 -4.05 -1.33 -7.48
CA GLY A 71 -3.32 -0.17 -7.97
C GLY A 71 -2.57 0.64 -6.90
N ILE A 72 -2.55 0.19 -5.64
CA ILE A 72 -1.76 0.81 -4.58
C ILE A 72 -0.26 0.56 -4.83
N MET A 73 0.55 1.60 -4.63
CA MET A 73 2.00 1.54 -4.77
C MET A 73 2.66 1.33 -3.41
N TYR A 74 3.41 0.26 -3.28
CA TYR A 74 4.25 -0.05 -2.13
C TYR A 74 5.73 0.05 -2.50
N SER A 75 6.57 0.32 -1.52
CA SER A 75 7.99 0.01 -1.62
C SER A 75 8.26 -1.29 -0.87
N MET A 76 9.19 -2.11 -1.36
CA MET A 76 9.69 -3.26 -0.63
C MET A 76 11.21 -3.19 -0.51
N THR A 77 11.72 -3.57 0.66
CA THR A 77 13.16 -3.71 0.92
C THR A 77 13.50 -5.19 1.07
N VAL A 78 14.33 -5.70 0.18
CA VAL A 78 14.83 -7.09 0.21
C VAL A 78 16.29 -7.06 0.64
N SER A 79 16.53 -7.38 1.90
CA SER A 79 17.86 -7.35 2.51
C SER A 79 18.49 -8.73 2.57
N VAL A 80 19.77 -8.84 2.18
CA VAL A 80 20.57 -10.06 2.33
C VAL A 80 20.59 -10.52 3.79
N ILE A 81 20.76 -9.60 4.74
CA ILE A 81 20.83 -9.92 6.17
C ILE A 81 19.48 -10.41 6.70
N ARG A 82 18.36 -9.79 6.29
CA ARG A 82 17.01 -10.21 6.75
C ARG A 82 16.57 -11.52 6.13
N MET A 83 16.87 -11.73 4.85
CA MET A 83 16.42 -12.90 4.10
C MET A 83 17.33 -14.12 4.31
N GLN A 84 18.60 -13.92 4.65
CA GLN A 84 19.60 -14.98 4.83
C GLN A 84 19.62 -15.92 3.62
N GLU A 85 19.53 -17.24 3.83
CA GLU A 85 19.50 -18.26 2.77
C GLU A 85 18.29 -18.12 1.82
N LYS A 86 17.25 -17.39 2.21
CA LYS A 86 16.06 -17.13 1.38
C LYS A 86 16.25 -15.93 0.44
N TYR A 87 17.42 -15.28 0.46
CA TYR A 87 17.68 -14.12 -0.38
C TYR A 87 17.67 -14.50 -1.86
N VAL A 88 16.81 -13.82 -2.62
CA VAL A 88 16.68 -13.99 -4.07
C VAL A 88 16.38 -12.64 -4.72
N ARG A 89 16.89 -12.46 -5.93
CA ARG A 89 16.63 -11.27 -6.75
C ARG A 89 15.43 -11.53 -7.66
N PHE A 90 14.50 -10.58 -7.66
CA PHE A 90 13.37 -10.54 -8.58
C PHE A 90 13.57 -9.43 -9.60
N ASN A 91 12.95 -9.59 -10.77
CA ASN A 91 13.05 -8.64 -11.86
C ASN A 91 11.77 -7.82 -11.97
N THR A 92 11.88 -6.63 -12.56
CA THR A 92 10.70 -5.86 -13.00
C THR A 92 9.77 -6.73 -13.84
N GLY A 93 8.47 -6.68 -13.54
CA GLY A 93 7.43 -7.49 -14.17
C GLY A 93 7.10 -8.79 -13.44
N ASP A 94 7.94 -9.25 -12.49
CA ASP A 94 7.62 -10.43 -11.69
C ASP A 94 6.39 -10.17 -10.81
N LYS A 95 5.45 -11.12 -10.76
CA LYS A 95 4.33 -11.08 -9.82
C LYS A 95 4.70 -11.82 -8.54
N LEU A 96 4.56 -11.19 -7.39
CA LEU A 96 5.04 -11.69 -6.09
C LEU A 96 3.97 -11.54 -5.01
N THR A 97 4.01 -12.43 -4.01
CA THR A 97 3.48 -12.18 -2.67
C THR A 97 4.66 -11.92 -1.73
N VAL A 98 4.64 -10.77 -1.05
CA VAL A 98 5.65 -10.34 -0.09
C VAL A 98 5.01 -10.27 1.29
N SER A 99 5.69 -10.82 2.30
CA SER A 99 5.31 -10.67 3.70
C SER A 99 6.44 -10.07 4.51
N GLY A 100 6.12 -9.21 5.48
CA GLY A 100 7.13 -8.54 6.28
C GLY A 100 6.60 -7.53 7.28
N ASP A 101 7.54 -6.81 7.90
CA ASP A 101 7.22 -5.65 8.73
C ASP A 101 6.97 -4.43 7.84
N THR A 102 6.29 -3.41 8.34
CA THR A 102 6.07 -2.17 7.58
C THR A 102 6.66 -0.96 8.28
N VAL A 103 7.26 -0.07 7.49
CA VAL A 103 7.63 1.28 7.91
C VAL A 103 6.82 2.27 7.09
N HIS A 104 6.24 3.26 7.76
CA HIS A 104 5.49 4.34 7.10
C HIS A 104 6.41 5.56 6.97
N LEU A 105 6.65 5.98 5.72
CA LEU A 105 7.45 7.16 5.37
C LEU A 105 6.54 8.16 4.69
N GLY A 106 5.92 9.03 5.49
CA GLY A 106 4.83 9.87 5.03
C GLY A 106 3.65 9.02 4.58
N GLU A 107 3.21 9.20 3.34
CA GLU A 107 2.09 8.45 2.74
C GLU A 107 2.52 7.11 2.12
N ARG A 108 3.83 6.78 2.13
CA ARG A 108 4.35 5.55 1.53
C ARG A 108 4.51 4.45 2.57
N ILE A 109 4.07 3.25 2.22
CA ILE A 109 4.30 2.02 2.98
C ILE A 109 5.52 1.31 2.39
N ASN A 110 6.54 1.07 3.22
CA ASN A 110 7.69 0.23 2.88
C ASN A 110 7.59 -1.12 3.61
N VAL A 111 7.57 -2.21 2.86
CA VAL A 111 7.56 -3.58 3.40
C VAL A 111 8.99 -4.09 3.54
N LEU A 112 9.41 -4.37 4.78
CA LEU A 112 10.68 -5.00 5.10
C LEU A 112 10.53 -6.52 4.96
N ALA A 113 10.92 -7.07 3.82
CA ALA A 113 10.61 -8.44 3.45
C ALA A 113 11.20 -9.46 4.45
N ARG A 114 10.36 -10.43 4.85
CA ARG A 114 10.73 -11.63 5.62
C ARG A 114 10.51 -12.90 4.80
N THR A 115 9.52 -12.92 3.90
CA THR A 115 9.27 -14.03 2.97
C THR A 115 8.69 -13.48 1.67
N ILE A 116 9.14 -14.04 0.55
CA ILE A 116 8.68 -13.65 -0.78
C ILE A 116 8.42 -14.92 -1.60
N THR A 117 7.28 -14.96 -2.28
CA THR A 117 6.89 -16.05 -3.17
C THR A 117 6.56 -15.49 -4.54
N LYS A 118 7.17 -16.03 -5.59
CA LYS A 118 6.84 -15.69 -6.97
C LYS A 118 5.56 -16.41 -7.41
N ILE A 119 4.64 -15.66 -8.01
CA ILE A 119 3.41 -16.16 -8.59
C ILE A 119 3.66 -16.31 -10.10
N ASN A 120 3.43 -17.52 -10.61
CA ASN A 120 3.57 -17.85 -12.03
C ASN A 120 2.32 -17.46 -12.82
#